data_AF-A0A5F2BNH8-F1
#
_entry.id   AF-A0A5F2BNH8-F1
#
_cell.length_a   1.000
_cell.length_b   1.000
_cell.length_c   1.000
_cell.angle_alpha   90.00
_cell.angle_beta   90.00
_cell.angle_gamma   90.00
#
_symmetry.space_group_name_H-M   'P 1'
#
loop_
_entity.id
_entity.type
_entity.pdbx_description
1 polymer ?
#
loop_
_entity_poly.entity_id
_entity_poly.type
_entity_poly.pdbx_seq_one_letter_code
_entity_poly.pdbx_strand_id
1 'polypeptide(L)'
;MNYQRLEKIGTVSSYIAIVQFGLLLTYMYVPALKTDWVEQRIVPVFVSVLIFSGGLFLSTTLGINLIRSGELEISHIFVSTPVPKPIARLIGCGFLLLGAMGILMGLLTFPVYLTFLFQ
;
A
#
# COMPACT_ATOMS: atom_id res chain seq x y z
N MET A 1 4.29 18.02 -12.54
CA MET A 1 4.83 16.87 -11.76
C MET A 1 5.39 15.85 -12.73
N ASN A 2 6.63 15.38 -12.55
CA ASN A 2 7.27 14.48 -13.51
C ASN A 2 6.66 13.07 -13.40
N TYR A 3 5.89 12.64 -14.41
CA TYR A 3 5.09 11.41 -14.40
C TYR A 3 5.93 10.16 -14.09
N GLN A 4 7.12 10.08 -14.70
CA GLN A 4 8.07 9.00 -14.48
C GLN A 4 8.48 8.89 -13.01
N ARG A 5 8.48 10.00 -12.25
CA ARG A 5 8.80 9.98 -10.82
C ARG A 5 7.63 9.42 -10.00
N LEU A 6 6.39 9.78 -10.33
CA LEU A 6 5.21 9.31 -9.59
C LEU A 6 5.01 7.80 -9.80
N GLU A 7 5.14 7.34 -11.04
CA GLU A 7 5.06 5.93 -11.39
C GLU A 7 6.19 5.13 -10.74
N LYS A 8 7.41 5.66 -10.72
CA LYS A 8 8.54 5.04 -10.01
C LYS A 8 8.28 4.92 -8.50
N ILE A 9 7.69 5.93 -7.86
CA ILE A 9 7.30 5.87 -6.43
C ILE A 9 6.26 4.77 -6.22
N GLY A 10 5.24 4.72 -7.07
CA GLY A 10 4.20 3.70 -7.04
C GLY A 10 4.77 2.28 -7.18
N THR A 11 5.65 2.06 -8.15
CA THR A 11 6.28 0.75 -8.39
C THR A 11 7.24 0.33 -7.28
N VAL A 12 8.06 1.25 -6.75
CA VAL A 12 8.94 0.92 -5.62
C VAL A 12 8.12 0.60 -4.37
N SER A 13 7.06 1.37 -4.11
CA SER A 13 6.19 1.13 -2.96
C SER A 13 5.42 -0.19 -3.07
N SER A 14 5.03 -0.62 -4.27
CA SER A 14 4.39 -1.93 -4.46
C SER A 14 5.35 -3.09 -4.19
N TYR A 15 6.61 -3.01 -4.63
CA TYR A 15 7.61 -4.04 -4.29
C TYR A 15 7.83 -4.15 -2.79
N ILE A 16 7.92 -3.01 -2.09
CA ILE A 16 8.04 -3.00 -0.63
C ILE A 16 6.80 -3.66 0.00
N ALA A 17 5.59 -3.27 -0.42
CA ALA A 17 4.35 -3.85 0.10
C ALA A 17 4.26 -5.37 -0.13
N ILE A 18 4.66 -5.86 -1.31
CA ILE A 18 4.65 -7.30 -1.64
C ILE A 18 5.62 -8.07 -0.74
N VAL A 19 6.84 -7.57 -0.55
CA VAL A 19 7.84 -8.21 0.33
C VAL A 19 7.32 -8.24 1.77
N GLN A 20 6.78 -7.13 2.27
CA GLN A 20 6.22 -7.04 3.62
C GLN A 20 5.03 -7.99 3.81
N PHE A 21 4.15 -8.09 2.81
CA PHE A 21 3.03 -9.02 2.82
C PHE A 21 3.51 -10.47 2.86
N GLY A 22 4.51 -10.83 2.04
CA GLY A 22 5.10 -12.17 2.04
C GLY A 22 5.72 -12.56 3.39
N LEU A 23 6.38 -11.61 4.06
CA LEU A 23 6.96 -11.82 5.38
C LEU A 23 5.88 -12.00 6.47
N LEU A 24 4.80 -11.21 6.43
CA LEU A 24 3.64 -11.40 7.31
C LEU A 24 2.90 -12.72 7.04
N LEU A 25 2.83 -13.14 5.77
CA LEU A 25 2.29 -14.44 5.38
C LEU A 25 3.12 -15.58 5.97
N THR A 26 4.44 -15.50 5.82
CA THR A 26 5.37 -16.50 6.40
C THR A 26 5.19 -16.57 7.91
N TYR A 27 5.09 -15.42 8.58
CA TYR A 27 4.79 -15.32 10.00
C TYR A 27 3.48 -16.02 10.39
N MET A 28 2.39 -15.86 9.62
CA MET A 28 1.11 -16.51 9.91
C MET A 28 1.19 -18.03 9.91
N TYR A 29 1.96 -18.61 8.98
CA TYR A 29 2.02 -20.06 8.74
C TYR A 29 3.17 -20.79 9.45
N VAL A 30 4.20 -20.08 9.94
CA VAL A 30 5.32 -20.69 10.67
C VAL A 30 5.12 -20.47 12.18
N PRO A 31 4.57 -21.45 12.93
CA PRO A 31 4.27 -21.28 14.35
C PRO A 31 5.52 -21.01 15.21
N ALA A 32 6.70 -21.48 14.78
CA ALA A 32 7.97 -21.21 15.46
C ALA A 32 8.35 -19.72 15.53
N LEU A 33 7.75 -18.86 14.70
CA LEU A 33 7.99 -17.42 14.69
C LEU A 33 7.07 -16.65 15.66
N LYS A 34 6.02 -17.28 16.20
CA LYS A 34 5.00 -16.68 17.07
C LYS A 34 5.49 -16.57 18.52
N THR A 35 6.52 -15.77 18.72
CA THR A 35 7.03 -15.42 20.05
C THR A 35 6.48 -14.05 20.45
N ASP A 36 6.26 -13.83 21.75
CA ASP A 36 5.74 -12.55 22.28
C ASP A 36 6.56 -11.35 21.79
N TRP A 37 7.88 -11.53 21.68
CA TRP A 37 8.78 -10.50 21.19
C TRP A 37 8.53 -10.13 19.72
N VAL A 38 8.34 -11.13 18.86
CA VAL A 38 8.03 -10.91 17.43
C VAL A 38 6.65 -10.28 17.27
N GLU A 39 5.65 -10.76 18.01
CA GLU A 39 4.28 -10.25 17.95
C GLU A 39 4.15 -8.80 18.39
N GLN A 40 4.84 -8.42 19.47
CA GLN A 40 4.68 -7.09 20.05
C GLN A 40 5.57 -6.03 19.40
N ARG A 41 6.72 -6.43 18.83
CA ARG A 41 7.74 -5.48 18.34
C ARG A 41 7.96 -5.51 16.84
N ILE A 42 7.95 -6.69 16.23
CA ILE A 42 8.26 -6.85 14.81
C ILE A 42 6.99 -6.73 13.97
N VAL A 43 5.98 -7.56 14.25
CA VAL A 43 4.74 -7.60 13.45
C VAL A 43 4.10 -6.21 13.26
N PRO A 44 3.98 -5.34 14.29
CA PRO A 44 3.37 -4.03 14.14
C PRO A 44 4.17 -3.09 13.23
N VAL A 45 5.50 -3.18 13.22
CA VAL A 45 6.36 -2.42 12.32
C VAL A 45 6.14 -2.87 10.87
N PHE A 46 6.12 -4.19 10.63
CA PHE A 46 5.87 -4.77 9.31
C PHE A 46 4.49 -4.37 8.78
N VAL A 47 3.46 -4.42 9.62
CA VAL A 47 2.10 -3.97 9.28
C VAL A 47 2.08 -2.47 8.99
N SER A 48 2.76 -1.63 9.78
CA SER A 48 2.81 -0.18 9.55
C SER A 48 3.49 0.17 8.23
N VAL A 49 4.60 -0.50 7.89
CA VAL A 49 5.30 -0.34 6.62
C VAL A 49 4.43 -0.83 5.46
N LEU A 50 3.72 -1.95 5.62
CA LEU A 50 2.78 -2.46 4.63
C LEU A 50 1.66 -1.44 4.35
N ILE A 51 1.04 -0.89 5.41
CA ILE A 51 -0.04 0.10 5.29
C ILE A 51 0.47 1.37 4.60
N PHE A 52 1.65 1.85 4.99
CA PHE A 52 2.26 3.03 4.38
C PHE A 52 2.58 2.83 2.89
N SER A 53 3.28 1.74 2.56
CA SER A 53 3.72 1.44 1.19
C SER A 53 2.55 1.05 0.28
N GLY A 54 1.60 0.27 0.77
CA GLY A 54 0.34 -0.01 0.10
C GLY A 54 -0.47 1.27 -0.14
N GLY A 55 -0.53 2.17 0.85
CA GLY A 55 -1.18 3.48 0.71
C GLY A 55 -0.53 4.35 -0.38
N LEU A 56 0.81 4.38 -0.45
CA LEU A 56 1.53 5.06 -1.53
C LEU A 56 1.21 4.48 -2.90
N PHE A 57 1.21 3.15 -3.04
CA PHE A 57 0.84 2.49 -4.29
C PHE A 57 -0.60 2.81 -4.72
N LEU A 58 -1.56 2.70 -3.79
CA LEU A 58 -2.97 3.01 -4.06
C LEU A 58 -3.14 4.47 -4.48
N SER A 59 -2.52 5.40 -3.76
CA SER A 59 -2.64 6.83 -4.05
C SER A 59 -2.00 7.21 -5.38
N THR A 60 -0.81 6.70 -5.67
CA THR A 60 -0.04 7.08 -6.85
C THR A 60 -0.47 6.31 -8.11
N THR A 61 -0.31 4.98 -8.10
CA THR A 61 -0.51 4.12 -9.27
C THR A 61 -1.97 3.91 -9.61
N LEU A 62 -2.85 3.80 -8.61
CA LEU A 62 -4.28 3.55 -8.83
C LEU A 62 -5.18 4.78 -8.59
N GLY A 63 -4.70 5.77 -7.85
CA GLY A 63 -5.46 7.00 -7.58
C GLY A 63 -5.20 8.05 -8.63
N ILE A 64 -4.06 8.72 -8.51
CA ILE A 64 -3.66 9.85 -9.37
C ILE A 64 -3.65 9.45 -10.86
N ASN A 65 -3.10 8.28 -11.19
CA ASN A 65 -3.05 7.84 -12.59
C ASN A 65 -4.46 7.62 -13.17
N LEU A 66 -5.38 7.02 -12.43
CA LEU A 66 -6.75 6.70 -12.87
C LEU A 66 -7.64 7.94 -13.00
N ILE A 67 -7.49 8.89 -12.08
CA ILE A 67 -8.13 10.22 -12.17
C ILE A 67 -7.68 10.94 -13.45
N ARG A 68 -6.40 10.82 -13.79
CA ARG A 68 -5.80 11.52 -14.91
C ARG A 68 -6.11 10.86 -16.25
N SER A 69 -5.86 9.56 -16.40
CA SER A 69 -6.11 8.83 -17.64
C SER A 69 -7.62 8.74 -17.92
N GLY A 70 -8.44 8.60 -16.86
CA GLY A 70 -9.84 8.21 -17.02
C GLY A 70 -10.00 6.83 -17.66
N GLU A 71 -8.89 6.11 -17.80
CA GLU A 71 -8.78 4.79 -18.38
C GLU A 71 -8.32 3.90 -17.24
N LEU A 72 -9.26 3.07 -16.80
CA LEU A 72 -8.93 1.87 -16.06
C LEU A 72 -8.23 0.96 -17.09
N GLU A 73 -6.94 1.19 -17.34
CA GLU A 73 -6.04 0.16 -17.89
C GLU A 73 -5.90 -0.90 -16.80
N ILE A 74 -6.99 -1.65 -16.61
CA ILE A 74 -7.06 -2.82 -15.78
C ILE A 74 -6.30 -3.90 -16.54
N SER A 75 -4.98 -3.78 -16.59
CA SER A 75 -4.13 -4.90 -16.94
C SER A 75 -4.07 -5.94 -15.81
N HIS A 76 -4.68 -5.67 -14.64
CA HIS A 76 -4.48 -6.48 -13.43
C HIS A 76 -5.74 -6.82 -12.58
N ILE A 77 -6.96 -6.39 -12.92
CA ILE A 77 -8.18 -6.65 -12.10
C ILE A 77 -9.38 -7.10 -12.96
N PHE A 78 -9.27 -8.30 -13.54
CA PHE A 78 -10.35 -9.25 -13.86
C PHE A 78 -11.65 -8.84 -14.61
N VAL A 79 -11.91 -7.59 -15.01
CA VAL A 79 -13.10 -7.24 -15.83
C VAL A 79 -12.76 -6.17 -16.86
N SER A 80 -12.60 -6.58 -18.11
CA SER A 80 -12.33 -5.72 -19.27
C SER A 80 -13.60 -5.07 -19.83
N THR A 81 -14.43 -4.50 -18.97
CA THR A 81 -15.55 -3.67 -19.44
C THR A 81 -15.09 -2.22 -19.52
N PRO A 82 -15.33 -1.49 -20.63
CA PRO A 82 -14.99 -0.08 -20.72
C PRO A 82 -15.80 0.69 -19.68
N VAL A 83 -15.17 1.04 -18.56
CA VAL A 83 -15.77 1.87 -17.53
C VAL A 83 -15.88 3.29 -18.09
N PRO A 84 -17.07 3.92 -18.05
CA PRO A 84 -17.21 5.32 -18.44
C PRO A 84 -16.19 6.20 -17.71
N LYS A 85 -15.48 7.06 -18.46
CA LYS A 85 -14.45 7.97 -17.94
C LYS A 85 -14.80 8.67 -16.60
N PRO A 86 -16.02 9.21 -16.38
CA PRO A 86 -16.35 9.82 -15.09
C PRO A 86 -16.37 8.82 -13.92
N ILE A 87 -16.80 7.58 -14.14
CA ILE A 87 -16.82 6.52 -13.13
C ILE A 87 -15.39 6.07 -12.82
N ALA A 88 -14.56 5.90 -13.85
CA ALA A 88 -13.14 5.58 -13.68
C ALA A 88 -12.41 6.63 -12.81
N ARG A 89 -12.70 7.91 -13.04
CA ARG A 89 -12.15 9.00 -12.22
C ARG A 89 -12.67 8.99 -10.78
N LEU A 90 -13.94 8.66 -10.57
CA LEU A 90 -14.52 8.53 -9.23
C LEU A 90 -13.87 7.37 -8.45
N ILE A 91 -13.65 6.23 -9.11
CA ILE A 91 -12.93 5.08 -8.54
C ILE A 91 -11.49 5.49 -8.20
N GLY A 92 -10.81 6.21 -9.09
CA GLY A 92 -9.49 6.76 -8.82
C GLY A 92 -9.47 7.70 -7.62
N CYS A 93 -10.50 8.53 -7.44
CA CYS A 93 -10.66 9.36 -6.25
C CYS A 93 -10.81 8.51 -4.98
N GLY A 94 -11.56 7.42 -5.05
CA GLY A 94 -11.65 6.43 -3.96
C GLY A 94 -10.28 5.85 -3.59
N PHE A 95 -9.50 5.40 -4.56
CA PHE A 95 -8.14 4.89 -4.32
C PHE A 95 -7.19 5.96 -3.79
N LEU A 96 -7.32 7.21 -4.24
CA LEU A 96 -6.55 8.34 -3.72
C LEU A 96 -6.84 8.56 -2.23
N LEU A 97 -8.12 8.58 -1.84
CA LEU A 97 -8.54 8.78 -0.46
C LEU A 97 -8.12 7.63 0.44
N LEU A 98 -8.36 6.38 0.03
CA LEU A 98 -7.92 5.19 0.75
C LEU A 98 -6.40 5.15 0.89
N GLY A 99 -5.69 5.46 -0.19
CA GLY A 99 -4.22 5.54 -0.19
C GLY A 99 -3.70 6.62 0.74
N ALA A 100 -4.30 7.81 0.72
CA ALA A 100 -3.94 8.90 1.63
C ALA A 100 -4.20 8.55 3.10
N MET A 101 -5.31 7.89 3.41
CA MET A 101 -5.59 7.37 4.75
C MET A 101 -4.55 6.33 5.18
N GLY A 102 -4.18 5.41 4.29
CA GLY A 102 -3.13 4.42 4.55
C GLY A 102 -1.77 5.07 4.81
N ILE A 103 -1.38 6.06 4.00
CA ILE A 103 -0.15 6.83 4.22
C ILE A 103 -0.17 7.50 5.59
N LEU A 104 -1.28 8.16 5.95
CA LEU A 104 -1.42 8.85 7.22
C LEU A 104 -1.38 7.89 8.41
N MET A 105 -2.10 6.78 8.34
CA MET A 105 -2.05 5.73 9.37
C MET A 105 -0.65 5.16 9.52
N GLY A 106 0.00 4.79 8.41
CA GLY A 106 1.36 4.27 8.42
C GLY A 106 2.35 5.26 9.02
N LEU A 107 2.21 6.55 8.71
CA LEU A 107 3.11 7.60 9.21
C LEU A 107 2.89 7.90 10.70
N LEU A 108 1.68 7.70 11.22
CA LEU A 108 1.39 7.82 12.66
C LEU A 108 1.83 6.60 13.46
N THR A 109 1.63 5.40 12.92
CA THR A 109 1.90 4.13 13.60
C THR A 109 3.38 3.75 13.55
N PHE A 110 4.04 3.97 12.41
CA PHE A 110 5.44 3.63 12.21
C PHE A 110 6.39 4.19 13.29
N PRO A 111 6.41 5.50 13.60
CA PRO A 111 7.34 6.03 14.61
C PRO A 111 7.04 5.47 16.01
N VAL A 112 5.76 5.26 16.34
CA VAL A 112 5.36 4.66 17.61
C VAL A 112 5.93 3.25 17.74
N TYR A 113 5.71 2.37 16.75
CA TYR A 113 6.21 1.01 16.80
C TYR A 113 7.73 0.91 16.60
N LEU A 114 8.34 1.86 15.88
CA LEU A 114 9.79 1.97 15.77
C LEU A 114 10.41 2.23 17.15
N THR A 115 9.82 3.11 17.96
CA THR A 115 10.34 3.37 19.32
C THR A 115 10.25 2.12 20.21
N PHE A 116 9.17 1.34 20.13
CA PHE A 116 9.05 0.07 20.85
C PHE A 116 10.03 -1.01 20.41
N LEU A 117 10.58 -0.91 19.19
CA LEU A 117 11.58 -1.87 18.72
C LEU A 117 12.96 -1.61 19.33
N PHE A 118 13.30 -0.36 19.63
CA PHE A 118 14.61 0.06 20.17
C PHE A 118 14.66 0.21 21.71
N GLN A 119 13.51 0.10 22.39
CA GLN A 119 13.41 0.09 23.86
C GLN A 119 13.38 -1.32 24.42
#